data_AF-A0A957EL34-F1
#
_entry.id   AF-A0A957EL34-F1
#
_cell.length_a   1.000
_cell.length_b   1.000
_cell.length_c   1.000
_cell.angle_alpha   90.00
_cell.angle_beta   90.00
_cell.angle_gamma   90.00
#
_symmetry.space_group_name_H-M   'P 1'
#
loop_
_entity.id
_entity.type
_entity.pdbx_description
1 polymer ?
#
loop_
_entity_poly.entity_id
_entity_poly.type
_entity_poly.pdbx_seq_one_letter_code
_entity_poly.pdbx_strand_id
1 'polypeptide(L)'
;MEENTEIQKLRDWLKRLNAWPEAGDQFLALMPQSSWNSPKPTDNDYKLMPAIARDVVSGSDIGARYPAFFQKLLAHPTLRHDFIIELQQHVDSNC
;
A
#
# COMPACT_ATOMS: atom_id res chain seq x y z
N MET A 1 4.70 -19.87 1.92
CA MET A 1 5.27 -18.91 2.90
C MET A 1 5.60 -17.57 2.21
N GLU A 2 4.90 -17.21 1.12
CA GLU A 2 5.29 -16.07 0.27
C GLU A 2 4.66 -14.72 0.63
N GLU A 3 3.53 -14.69 1.35
CA GLU A 3 2.71 -13.46 1.52
C GLU A 3 3.41 -12.35 2.33
N ASN A 4 4.33 -12.73 3.23
CA ASN A 4 5.11 -11.77 4.03
C ASN A 4 6.15 -11.00 3.20
N THR A 5 6.65 -11.58 2.10
CA THR A 5 7.75 -10.97 1.32
C THR A 5 7.26 -9.76 0.52
N GLU A 6 6.05 -9.79 -0.02
CA GLU A 6 5.47 -8.66 -0.77
C GLU A 6 5.14 -7.47 0.12
N ILE A 7 4.68 -7.73 1.34
CA ILE A 7 4.42 -6.69 2.35
C ILE A 7 5.72 -5.98 2.73
N GLN A 8 6.78 -6.75 2.99
CA GLN A 8 8.08 -6.18 3.35
C GLN A 8 8.65 -5.34 2.21
N LYS A 9 8.50 -5.80 0.95
CA LYS A 9 8.88 -5.00 -0.24
C LYS A 9 8.08 -3.70 -0.34
N LEU A 10 6.76 -3.75 -0.17
CA LEU A 10 5.92 -2.55 -0.16
C LEU A 10 6.35 -1.59 0.94
N ARG A 11 6.61 -2.09 2.15
CA ARG A 11 7.07 -1.29 3.29
C ARG A 11 8.41 -0.62 3.01
N ASP A 12 9.40 -1.35 2.48
CA ASP A 12 10.70 -0.76 2.16
C ASP A 12 10.58 0.34 1.10
N TRP A 13 9.76 0.11 0.07
CA TRP A 13 9.45 1.11 -0.96
C TRP A 13 8.79 2.36 -0.40
N LEU A 14 7.71 2.19 0.38
CA LEU A 14 6.99 3.31 0.98
C LEU A 14 7.87 4.08 1.99
N LYS A 15 8.75 3.39 2.73
CA LYS A 15 9.72 4.03 3.63
C LYS A 15 10.76 4.84 2.87
N ARG A 16 11.29 4.32 1.76
CA ARG A 16 12.21 5.06 0.88
C ARG A 16 11.58 6.33 0.32
N LEU A 17 10.29 6.26 0.00
CA LEU A 17 9.51 7.39 -0.49
C LEU A 17 9.02 8.32 0.63
N ASN A 18 9.33 8.05 1.90
CA ASN A 18 8.83 8.79 3.07
C ASN A 18 7.28 8.88 3.12
N ALA A 19 6.61 7.88 2.55
CA ALA A 19 5.15 7.79 2.44
C ALA A 19 4.56 6.71 3.35
N TRP A 20 5.40 6.00 4.11
CA TRP A 20 4.98 4.94 5.02
C TRP A 20 4.46 5.50 6.35
N PRO A 21 3.20 5.22 6.72
CA PRO A 21 2.66 5.66 8.01
C PRO A 21 3.37 5.01 9.19
N GLU A 22 3.57 5.76 10.26
CA GLU A 22 4.02 5.22 11.55
C GLU A 22 3.10 4.09 12.03
N ALA A 23 1.79 4.25 11.85
CA ALA A 23 0.81 3.23 12.18
C ALA A 23 0.96 1.96 11.32
N GLY A 24 1.57 2.04 10.13
CA GLY A 24 1.73 0.92 9.21
C GLY A 24 2.46 -0.26 9.82
N ASP A 25 3.51 -0.01 10.59
CA ASP A 25 4.22 -1.07 11.32
C ASP A 25 3.34 -1.73 12.39
N GLN A 26 2.44 -0.97 13.04
CA GLN A 26 1.45 -1.53 13.98
C GLN A 26 0.42 -2.39 13.24
N PHE A 27 -0.08 -1.93 12.08
CA PHE A 27 -0.99 -2.72 11.24
C PHE A 27 -0.34 -4.05 10.81
N LEU A 28 0.95 -4.05 10.45
CA LEU A 28 1.68 -5.28 10.13
C LEU A 28 1.86 -6.21 11.33
N ALA A 29 2.17 -5.65 12.49
CA ALA A 29 2.33 -6.43 13.73
C ALA A 29 1.01 -7.09 14.17
N LEU A 30 -0.14 -6.55 13.75
CA LEU A 30 -1.48 -7.09 14.02
C LEU A 30 -1.95 -8.16 13.01
N MET A 31 -1.22 -8.36 11.90
CA MET A 31 -1.56 -9.37 10.89
C MET A 31 -1.54 -10.85 11.34
N PRO A 32 -0.72 -11.33 12.31
CA PRO A 32 -0.59 -12.76 12.52
C PRO A 32 -1.81 -13.44 13.18
N GLN A 33 -2.89 -12.72 13.52
CA GLN A 33 -3.99 -13.32 14.28
C GLN A 33 -5.33 -13.44 13.57
N SER A 34 -5.61 -12.64 12.53
CA SER A 34 -6.95 -12.66 11.93
C SER A 34 -6.85 -12.22 10.48
N SER A 35 -7.33 -13.06 9.56
CA SER A 35 -7.73 -12.64 8.21
C SER A 35 -8.45 -11.30 8.34
N TRP A 36 -7.78 -10.22 7.96
CA TRP A 36 -8.32 -8.88 8.10
C TRP A 36 -9.60 -8.86 7.28
N ASN A 37 -10.75 -8.76 7.94
CA ASN A 37 -12.05 -8.72 7.26
C ASN A 37 -12.27 -7.33 6.64
N SER A 38 -11.26 -6.85 5.90
CA SER A 38 -11.35 -5.62 5.15
C SER A 38 -12.33 -5.83 4.01
N PRO A 39 -13.22 -4.84 3.77
CA PRO A 39 -14.12 -4.90 2.63
C PRO A 39 -13.34 -5.13 1.35
N LYS A 40 -13.93 -5.90 0.43
CA LYS A 40 -13.32 -6.18 -0.88
C LYS A 40 -12.93 -4.86 -1.56
N PRO A 41 -11.82 -4.84 -2.31
CA PRO A 41 -11.49 -3.69 -3.13
C PRO A 41 -12.65 -3.41 -4.09
N THR A 42 -13.04 -2.15 -4.16
CA THR A 42 -14.09 -1.65 -5.04
C THR A 42 -13.45 -1.01 -6.26
N ASP A 43 -14.21 -0.87 -7.35
CA ASP A 43 -13.77 -0.16 -8.56
C ASP A 43 -13.21 1.24 -8.26
N ASN A 44 -13.78 1.91 -7.25
CA ASN A 44 -13.30 3.22 -6.81
C ASN A 44 -11.87 3.17 -6.23
N ASP A 45 -11.48 2.08 -5.55
CA ASP A 45 -10.11 1.92 -5.03
C ASP A 45 -9.11 1.83 -6.19
N TYR A 46 -9.43 1.07 -7.25
CA TYR A 46 -8.61 0.97 -8.46
C TYR A 46 -8.54 2.29 -9.23
N LYS A 47 -9.62 3.08 -9.25
CA LYS A 47 -9.61 4.43 -9.87
C LYS A 47 -8.75 5.43 -9.09
N LEU A 48 -8.71 5.31 -7.76
CA LEU A 48 -7.91 6.19 -6.92
C LEU A 48 -6.43 5.77 -6.88
N MET A 49 -6.13 4.50 -7.17
CA MET A 49 -4.78 3.94 -7.18
C MET A 49 -3.71 4.81 -7.85
N PRO A 50 -3.85 5.28 -9.11
CA PRO A 50 -2.84 6.14 -9.74
C PRO A 50 -2.66 7.48 -9.03
N ALA A 51 -3.74 8.07 -8.51
CA ALA A 51 -3.67 9.32 -7.76
C ALA A 51 -2.94 9.12 -6.43
N ILE A 52 -3.23 8.02 -5.74
CA ILE A 52 -2.57 7.62 -4.48
C ILE A 52 -1.09 7.33 -4.73
N ALA A 53 -0.77 6.58 -5.79
CA ALA A 53 0.60 6.27 -6.17
C ALA A 53 1.41 7.55 -6.44
N ARG A 54 0.84 8.51 -7.17
CA ARG A 54 1.45 9.82 -7.40
C ARG A 54 1.70 10.59 -6.09
N ASP A 55 0.72 10.61 -5.19
CA ASP A 55 0.85 11.26 -3.87
C ASP A 55 1.97 10.61 -3.04
N VAL A 56 2.02 9.28 -3.04
CA VAL A 56 3.05 8.48 -2.36
C VAL A 56 4.45 8.76 -2.94
N VAL A 57 4.59 8.81 -4.26
CA VAL A 57 5.86 9.13 -4.92
C VAL A 57 6.30 10.57 -4.60
N SER A 58 5.34 11.48 -4.37
CA SER A 58 5.62 12.83 -3.88
C SER A 58 5.97 12.90 -2.38
N GLY A 59 5.98 11.77 -1.67
CA GLY A 59 6.25 11.69 -0.24
C GLY A 59 5.05 11.96 0.66
N SER A 60 3.83 11.85 0.14
CA SER A 60 2.63 11.93 0.97
C SER A 60 2.40 10.62 1.70
N ASP A 61 2.11 10.73 3.00
CA ASP A 61 1.78 9.59 3.83
C ASP A 61 0.45 8.94 3.43
N ILE A 62 0.51 7.69 2.96
CA ILE A 62 -0.66 6.96 2.47
C ILE A 62 -1.61 6.58 3.60
N GLY A 63 -1.11 6.31 4.80
CA GLY A 63 -1.94 5.95 5.94
C GLY A 63 -2.67 7.15 6.52
N ALA A 64 -2.07 8.33 6.47
CA ALA A 64 -2.71 9.57 6.89
C ALA A 64 -3.77 10.05 5.89
N ARG A 65 -3.47 10.03 4.58
CA ARG A 65 -4.41 10.52 3.55
C ARG A 65 -5.45 9.50 3.13
N TYR A 66 -5.09 8.22 3.11
CA TYR A 66 -5.94 7.15 2.59
C TYR A 66 -5.97 5.92 3.52
N PRO A 67 -6.36 6.07 4.80
CA PRO A 67 -6.32 4.97 5.79
C PRO A 67 -7.16 3.77 5.36
N ALA A 68 -8.34 3.99 4.78
CA ALA A 68 -9.23 2.93 4.31
C ALA A 68 -8.64 2.16 3.11
N PHE A 69 -7.94 2.85 2.20
CA PHE A 69 -7.26 2.22 1.08
C PHE A 69 -6.05 1.43 1.56
N PHE A 70 -5.24 2.02 2.44
CA PHE A 70 -4.08 1.36 3.04
C PHE A 70 -4.46 0.06 3.76
N GLN A 71 -5.58 0.06 4.49
CA GLN A 71 -6.08 -1.17 5.13
C GLN A 71 -6.48 -2.24 4.11
N LYS A 72 -7.09 -1.87 2.98
CA LYS A 72 -7.42 -2.82 1.89
C LYS A 72 -6.15 -3.31 1.19
N LEU A 73 -5.18 -2.45 0.97
CA LEU A 73 -3.87 -2.75 0.37
C LEU A 73 -3.09 -3.78 1.21
N LEU A 74 -3.19 -3.66 2.53
CA LEU A 74 -2.60 -4.61 3.47
C LEU A 74 -3.42 -5.91 3.58
N ALA A 75 -4.73 -5.87 3.38
CA ALA A 75 -5.57 -7.06 3.49
C ALA A 75 -5.67 -7.90 2.20
N HIS A 76 -5.58 -7.28 1.02
CA HIS A 76 -5.82 -7.92 -0.27
C HIS A 76 -4.53 -8.01 -1.09
N PRO A 77 -3.98 -9.22 -1.32
CA PRO A 77 -2.70 -9.38 -2.03
C PRO A 77 -2.77 -8.92 -3.48
N THR A 78 -3.91 -9.11 -4.17
CA THR A 78 -4.10 -8.67 -5.56
C THR A 78 -4.02 -7.15 -5.70
N LEU A 79 -4.69 -6.42 -4.81
CA LEU A 79 -4.64 -4.95 -4.79
C LEU A 79 -3.22 -4.45 -4.50
N ARG A 80 -2.51 -5.14 -3.60
CA ARG A 80 -1.11 -4.84 -3.28
C ARG A 80 -0.21 -4.99 -4.48
N HIS A 81 -0.32 -6.10 -5.20
CA HIS A 81 0.50 -6.38 -6.36
C HIS A 81 0.31 -5.31 -7.44
N ASP A 82 -0.95 -4.98 -7.77
CA ASP A 82 -1.31 -3.91 -8.71
C ASP A 82 -0.72 -2.55 -8.29
N PHE A 83 -0.87 -2.19 -7.01
CA PHE A 83 -0.35 -0.94 -6.47
C PHE A 83 1.18 -0.86 -6.51
N ILE A 84 1.88 -1.97 -6.26
CA ILE A 84 3.35 -2.02 -6.37
C ILE A 84 3.78 -1.79 -7.83
N ILE A 85 3.07 -2.39 -8.79
CA ILE A 85 3.34 -2.17 -10.23
C ILE A 85 3.12 -0.69 -10.57
N GLU A 86 2.01 -0.11 -10.13
CA GLU A 86 1.70 1.31 -10.36
C GLU A 86 2.77 2.22 -9.75
N LEU A 87 3.18 1.97 -8.52
CA LEU A 87 4.28 2.72 -7.88
C LEU A 87 5.59 2.62 -8.67
N GLN A 88 5.92 1.44 -9.17
CA GLN A 88 7.12 1.26 -10.00
C GLN A 88 7.01 2.05 -11.30
N GLN A 89 5.86 2.05 -11.97
CA GLN A 89 5.65 2.84 -13.18
C GLN A 89 5.79 4.34 -12.92
N HIS A 90 5.27 4.82 -11.79
CA HIS A 90 5.36 6.24 -11.41
C HIS A 90 6.77 6.67 -10.95
N VAL A 91 7.54 5.78 -10.33
CA VAL A 91 8.93 6.06 -9.98
C VAL A 91 9.86 5.99 -11.19
N ASP A 92 9.65 5.02 -12.09
CA ASP A 92 10.43 4.87 -13.33
C ASP A 92 10.16 6.01 -14.32
N SER A 93 8.90 6.44 -14.47
CA SER A 93 8.51 7.55 -15.35
C SER A 93 8.99 8.93 -14.89
N ASN A 94 9.51 9.06 -13.66
CA ASN A 94 10.00 10.32 -13.11
C ASN A 94 11.54 10.45 -13.20
N CYS A 95 12.18 9.62 -14.03
CA CYS A 95 13.62 9.59 -14.33
C CYS A 95 13.91 10.21 -15.71
#